data_AF-A0A7C5RKM0-F1
#
_entry.id   AF-A0A7C5RKM0-F1
#
_cell.length_a   1.000
_cell.length_b   1.000
_cell.length_c   1.000
_cell.angle_alpha   90.00
_cell.angle_beta   90.00
_cell.angle_gamma   90.00
#
_symmetry.space_group_name_H-M   'P 1'
#
loop_
_entity.id
_entity.type
_entity.pdbx_description
1 polymer ?
#
loop_
_entity_poly.entity_id
_entity_poly.type
_entity_poly.pdbx_seq_one_letter_code
_entity_poly.pdbx_strand_id
1 'polypeptide(L)'
;MKPIKVLYWLRFFLGIAAAVVCVGYSLATNTVKVDAAPSIFINGFSIAIIVYIISYWIIKPVFVTKLDKPQKIFTTGIFLYFVTWLVFWVLFNTLLIAA
;
A
#
# COMPACT_ATOMS: atom_id res chain seq x y z
N MET A 1 10.97 18.57 10.84
CA MET A 1 10.53 17.31 11.47
C MET A 1 11.61 16.24 11.28
N LYS A 2 11.77 15.28 12.22
CA LYS A 2 12.75 14.18 12.06
C LYS A 2 12.46 13.42 10.75
N PRO A 3 13.48 13.14 9.89
CA PRO A 3 13.27 12.52 8.57
C PRO A 3 12.51 11.19 8.65
N ILE A 4 12.68 10.45 9.74
CA ILE A 4 11.96 9.20 10.03
C ILE A 4 10.43 9.43 10.14
N LYS A 5 9.98 10.51 10.80
CA LYS A 5 8.54 10.81 10.96
C LYS A 5 7.86 11.10 9.63
N VAL A 6 8.57 11.79 8.73
CA VAL A 6 8.09 12.08 7.37
C VAL A 6 7.93 10.77 6.57
N LEU A 7 8.88 9.85 6.71
CA LEU A 7 8.81 8.54 6.06
C LEU A 7 7.59 7.73 6.54
N TYR A 8 7.26 7.75 7.83
CA TYR A 8 6.07 7.08 8.37
C TYR A 8 4.76 7.63 7.78
N TRP A 9 4.59 8.95 7.76
CA TRP A 9 3.42 9.57 7.16
C TRP A 9 3.31 9.31 5.66
N LEU A 10 4.44 9.33 4.94
CA LEU A 10 4.47 8.99 3.53
C LEU A 10 4.02 7.54 3.27
N ARG A 11 4.50 6.58 4.07
CA ARG A 11 4.09 5.17 3.99
C ARG A 11 2.60 4.98 4.32
N PHE A 12 2.06 5.76 5.26
CA PHE A 12 0.63 5.76 5.58
C PHE A 12 -0.20 6.20 4.37
N PHE A 13 0.08 7.37 3.79
CA PHE A 13 -0.63 7.83 2.59
C PHE A 13 -0.47 6.90 1.40
N LEU A 14 0.72 6.30 1.25
CA LEU A 14 0.96 5.29 0.22
C LEU A 14 0.09 4.03 0.41
N GLY A 15 -0.13 3.59 1.65
CA GLY A 15 -1.00 2.44 1.95
C GLY A 15 -2.44 2.71 1.54
N ILE A 16 -2.95 3.92 1.80
CA ILE A 16 -4.28 4.36 1.34
C ILE A 16 -4.34 4.37 -0.18
N ALA A 17 -3.35 4.97 -0.85
CA ALA A 17 -3.29 5.00 -2.31
C ALA A 17 -3.26 3.58 -2.92
N ALA A 18 -2.49 2.66 -2.33
CA ALA A 18 -2.46 1.27 -2.75
C ALA A 18 -3.83 0.59 -2.60
N ALA A 19 -4.58 0.88 -1.53
CA ALA A 19 -5.92 0.35 -1.33
C ALA A 19 -6.89 0.84 -2.41
N VAL A 20 -6.84 2.13 -2.76
CA VAL A 20 -7.63 2.70 -3.86
C VAL A 20 -7.31 2.02 -5.19
N VAL A 21 -6.02 1.79 -5.49
CA VAL A 21 -5.60 1.08 -6.71
C VAL A 21 -6.12 -0.36 -6.74
N CYS A 22 -6.05 -1.08 -5.61
CA CYS A 22 -6.55 -2.47 -5.53
C CYS A 22 -8.07 -2.55 -5.74
N VAL A 23 -8.81 -1.58 -5.18
CA VAL A 23 -10.26 -1.49 -5.33
C VAL A 23 -10.64 -1.11 -6.77
N GLY A 24 -9.97 -0.12 -7.35
CA GLY A 24 -10.16 0.27 -8.75
C GLY A 24 -9.86 -0.87 -9.73
N TYR A 25 -8.83 -1.67 -9.45
CA TYR A 25 -8.54 -2.89 -10.19
C TYR A 25 -9.69 -3.91 -10.09
N SER A 26 -10.19 -4.18 -8.88
CA SER A 26 -11.30 -5.12 -8.64
C SER A 26 -12.59 -4.70 -9.35
N LEU A 27 -12.86 -3.38 -9.40
CA LEU A 27 -13.98 -2.82 -10.14
C LEU A 27 -13.81 -2.99 -11.66
N ALA A 28 -12.63 -2.67 -12.20
CA ALA A 28 -12.34 -2.75 -13.63
C ALA A 28 -12.42 -4.20 -14.17
N THR A 29 -12.02 -5.18 -13.36
CA THR A 29 -12.02 -6.60 -13.74
C THR A 29 -13.33 -7.32 -13.39
N ASN A 30 -14.30 -6.64 -12.75
CA ASN A 30 -15.55 -7.23 -12.24
C ASN A 30 -15.32 -8.45 -11.32
N THR A 31 -14.17 -8.55 -10.66
CA THR A 31 -13.82 -9.66 -9.76
C THR A 31 -14.44 -9.53 -8.36
N VAL A 32 -15.43 -8.65 -8.20
CA VAL A 32 -16.13 -8.40 -6.93
C VAL A 32 -16.99 -9.61 -6.50
N LYS A 33 -17.14 -10.63 -7.34
CA LYS A 33 -17.89 -11.85 -7.00
C LYS A 33 -17.13 -12.70 -5.98
N VAL A 34 -17.79 -12.93 -4.84
CA VAL A 34 -17.30 -13.57 -3.61
C VAL A 34 -16.76 -15.00 -3.82
N ASP A 35 -17.13 -15.65 -4.93
CA ASP A 35 -16.80 -17.05 -5.22
C ASP A 35 -15.30 -17.33 -5.44
N ALA A 36 -14.46 -16.29 -5.53
CA ALA A 36 -13.02 -16.39 -5.78
C ALA A 36 -12.15 -15.78 -4.66
N ALA A 37 -12.61 -15.83 -3.40
CA ALA A 37 -11.99 -15.17 -2.24
C ALA A 37 -10.45 -15.30 -2.10
N PRO A 38 -9.80 -16.47 -2.33
CA PRO A 38 -8.34 -16.57 -2.24
C PRO A 38 -7.62 -15.78 -3.34
N SER A 39 -8.19 -15.77 -4.56
CA SER A 39 -7.59 -15.11 -5.71
C SER A 39 -7.67 -13.58 -5.62
N ILE A 40 -8.76 -13.05 -5.04
CA ILE A 40 -8.98 -11.61 -4.85
C ILE A 40 -7.95 -11.06 -3.86
N PHE A 41 -7.71 -11.77 -2.75
CA PHE A 41 -6.70 -11.39 -1.77
C PHE A 41 -5.29 -11.43 -2.36
N ILE A 42 -4.93 -12.51 -3.07
CA ILE A 42 -3.61 -12.64 -3.69
C ILE A 42 -3.37 -11.53 -4.71
N ASN A 43 -4.35 -11.24 -5.58
CA ASN A 43 -4.24 -10.17 -6.57
C ASN A 43 -4.04 -8.79 -5.91
N GLY A 44 -4.85 -8.47 -4.89
CA GLY A 44 -4.69 -7.22 -4.13
C GLY A 44 -3.34 -7.13 -3.44
N PHE A 45 -2.89 -8.22 -2.81
CA PHE A 45 -1.62 -8.29 -2.12
C PHE A 45 -0.43 -8.14 -3.08
N SER A 46 -0.48 -8.77 -4.27
CA SER A 46 0.52 -8.61 -5.32
C SER A 46 0.61 -7.15 -5.78
N ILE A 47 -0.51 -6.49 -6.01
CA ILE A 47 -0.55 -5.06 -6.37
C ILE A 47 0.07 -4.21 -5.25
N ALA A 48 -0.29 -4.48 -3.99
CA ALA A 48 0.25 -3.77 -2.84
C ALA A 48 1.77 -3.92 -2.72
N ILE A 49 2.33 -5.11 -3.00
CA ILE A 49 3.77 -5.33 -3.04
C ILE A 49 4.42 -4.52 -4.17
N ILE A 50 3.84 -4.56 -5.38
CA ILE A 50 4.38 -3.84 -6.54
C ILE A 50 4.42 -2.32 -6.25
N VAL A 51 3.32 -1.76 -5.72
CA VAL A 51 3.26 -0.35 -5.32
C VAL A 51 4.30 -0.03 -4.25
N TYR A 52 4.50 -0.93 -3.28
CA TYR A 52 5.53 -0.75 -2.25
C TYR A 52 6.94 -0.72 -2.84
N ILE A 53 7.26 -1.63 -3.77
CA ILE A 53 8.56 -1.67 -4.43
C ILE A 53 8.76 -0.39 -5.24
N ILE A 54 7.80 0.01 -6.08
CA ILE A 54 7.87 1.23 -6.89
C ILE A 54 8.11 2.45 -6.00
N SER A 55 7.39 2.56 -4.87
CA SER A 55 7.56 3.67 -3.95
C SER A 55 8.98 3.78 -3.39
N TYR A 56 9.67 2.64 -3.17
CA TYR A 56 11.05 2.66 -2.68
C TYR A 56 11.98 3.34 -3.70
N TRP A 57 11.82 3.06 -4.99
CA TRP A 57 12.62 3.69 -6.04
C TRP A 57 12.42 5.20 -6.10
N ILE A 58 11.19 5.67 -5.88
CA ILE A 58 10.85 7.10 -5.85
C ILE A 58 11.39 7.80 -4.60
N ILE A 59 11.33 7.13 -3.44
CA ILE A 59 11.69 7.70 -2.13
C ILE A 59 13.21 7.67 -1.90
N LYS A 60 13.91 6.67 -2.45
CA LYS A 60 15.37 6.47 -2.32
C LYS A 60 16.18 7.75 -2.59
N PRO A 61 16.05 8.47 -3.72
CA PRO A 61 16.88 9.66 -3.98
C PRO A 61 16.66 10.80 -2.98
N VAL A 62 15.45 10.93 -2.43
CA VAL A 62 15.09 12.02 -1.49
C VAL A 62 15.66 11.78 -0.09
N PHE A 63 15.81 10.51 0.30
CA PHE A 63 16.18 10.11 1.66
C PHE A 63 17.58 9.53 1.79
N VAL A 64 18.26 9.18 0.70
CA VAL A 64 19.62 8.64 0.72
C VAL A 64 20.64 9.63 1.30
N THR A 65 20.40 10.94 1.14
CA THR A 65 21.25 12.01 1.71
C THR A 65 20.90 12.36 3.16
N LYS A 66 19.80 11.83 3.69
CA LYS A 66 19.23 12.20 5.01
C LYS A 66 19.25 11.06 6.03
N LEU A 67 19.64 9.85 5.63
CA LEU A 67 19.63 8.66 6.48
C LEU A 67 20.95 7.89 6.33
N ASP A 68 21.54 7.51 7.47
CA ASP A 68 22.88 6.88 7.52
C ASP A 68 23.00 5.58 6.72
N LYS A 69 21.89 4.85 6.56
CA LYS A 69 21.87 3.54 5.88
C LYS A 69 20.66 3.43 4.95
N PRO A 70 20.86 3.11 3.66
CA PRO A 70 19.76 2.97 2.70
C PRO A 70 18.77 1.86 3.07
N GLN A 71 19.23 0.82 3.77
CA GLN A 71 18.38 -0.28 4.24
C GLN A 71 17.29 0.20 5.21
N LYS A 72 17.54 1.23 6.02
CA LYS A 72 16.52 1.81 6.92
C LYS A 72 15.37 2.45 6.14
N ILE A 73 15.59 2.93 4.91
CA ILE A 73 14.53 3.52 4.07
C ILE A 73 13.51 2.47 3.65
N PHE A 74 13.97 1.24 3.41
CA PHE A 74 13.12 0.15 2.95
C PHE A 74 12.36 -0.53 4.09
N THR A 75 12.97 -0.69 5.27
CA THR A 75 12.37 -1.44 6.38
C THR A 75 11.51 -0.56 7.30
N THR A 76 11.76 0.76 7.34
CA THR A 76 11.01 1.67 8.20
C THR A 76 9.60 1.88 7.67
N GLY A 77 8.60 1.60 8.50
CA GLY A 77 7.19 1.82 8.17
C GLY A 77 6.58 0.77 7.22
N ILE A 78 7.26 -0.36 6.99
CA ILE A 78 6.74 -1.45 6.15
C ILE A 78 5.44 -2.04 6.73
N PHE A 79 5.44 -2.30 8.04
CA PHE A 79 4.27 -2.80 8.75
C PHE A 79 3.11 -1.79 8.70
N LEU A 80 3.42 -0.50 8.91
CA LEU A 80 2.40 0.55 8.83
C LEU A 80 1.75 0.60 7.44
N TYR A 81 2.55 0.48 6.38
CA TYR A 81 2.03 0.43 5.01
C TYR A 81 1.05 -0.72 4.81
N PHE A 82 1.44 -1.95 5.14
CA PHE A 82 0.59 -3.13 4.93
C PHE A 82 -0.67 -3.11 5.80
N VAL A 83 -0.57 -2.68 7.06
CA VAL A 83 -1.74 -2.55 7.94
C VAL A 83 -2.70 -1.48 7.41
N THR A 84 -2.17 -0.32 7.01
CA THR A 84 -3.01 0.76 6.45
C THR A 84 -3.69 0.30 5.17
N TRP A 85 -2.93 -0.31 4.26
CA TRP A 85 -3.47 -0.89 3.03
C TRP A 85 -4.60 -1.89 3.32
N LEU A 86 -4.38 -2.85 4.23
CA LEU A 86 -5.37 -3.88 4.56
C LEU A 86 -6.66 -3.27 5.11
N VAL A 87 -6.54 -2.36 6.09
CA VAL A 87 -7.71 -1.71 6.74
C VAL A 87 -8.52 -0.92 5.72
N PHE A 88 -7.87 -0.09 4.91
CA PHE A 88 -8.57 0.71 3.90
C PHE A 88 -9.10 -0.13 2.74
N TRP A 89 -8.40 -1.19 2.35
CA TRP A 89 -8.86 -2.10 1.31
C TRP A 89 -10.14 -2.82 1.74
N VAL A 90 -10.18 -3.37 2.97
CA VAL A 90 -11.41 -3.96 3.52
C VAL A 90 -12.52 -2.92 3.61
N LEU A 91 -12.24 -1.74 4.17
CA LEU A 91 -13.21 -0.66 4.29
C LEU A 91 -13.83 -0.27 2.94
N PHE A 92 -13.03 -0.06 1.90
CA PHE A 92 -13.53 0.32 0.58
C PHE A 92 -14.31 -0.81 -0.10
N ASN A 93 -13.87 -2.07 0.02
CA ASN A 93 -14.65 -3.19 -0.52
C ASN A 93 -15.99 -3.35 0.22
N THR A 94 -16.03 -3.18 1.55
CA THR A 94 -17.28 -3.21 2.31
C THR A 94 -18.21 -2.08 1.89
N LEU A 95 -17.70 -0.85 1.73
CA LEU A 95 -18.51 0.27 1.25
C LEU A 95 -19.07 0.03 -0.14
N LEU A 96 -18.31 -0.58 -1.06
CA LEU A 96 -18.79 -0.90 -2.40
C LEU A 96 -19.86 -2.00 -2.43
N ILE A 97 -19.78 -2.97 -1.51
CA ILE A 97 -20.79 -4.02 -1.40
C ILE A 97 -22.07 -3.48 -0.75
N ALA A 98 -21.95 -2.49 0.15
CA ALA A 98 -23.06 -1.89 0.88
C ALA A 98 -23.75 -0.72 0.15
N ALA A 99 -23.17 -0.21 -0.94
CA ALA A 99 -23.70 0.88 -1.77
C ALA A 99 -24.61 0.35 -2.89
#